data_AF-A0A3M1PHY5-F1
#
_entry.id   AF-A0A3M1PHY5-F1
#
_cell.length_a   1.000
_cell.length_b   1.000
_cell.length_c   1.000
_cell.angle_alpha   90.00
_cell.angle_beta   90.00
_cell.angle_gamma   90.00
#
_symmetry.space_group_name_H-M   'P 1'
#
loop_
_entity.id
_entity.type
_entity.pdbx_description
1 polymer ?
#
loop_
_entity_poly.entity_id
_entity_poly.type
_entity_poly.pdbx_seq_one_letter_code
_entity_poly.pdbx_strand_id
1 'polypeptide(L)'
;RFVVSVASPEGDRPIAVLSSGEVLGEISFIDSRPPTATVRAVENAVVWSIPRMQLTAKLSQDVSFSSNFYRALAAFLSDRLRTTVSRLGYGGDSPNVPDDESPDHHNPQVFDNLDLAKARLEWLVTH
;
A
#
# COMPACT_ATOMS: atom_id res chain seq x y z
N ARG A 1 7.67 -0.88 11.54
CA ARG A 1 8.34 -1.23 10.26
C ARG A 1 8.03 -2.68 9.91
N PHE A 2 7.81 -3.00 8.64
CA PHE A 2 7.58 -4.38 8.18
C PHE A 2 8.57 -4.76 7.10
N VAL A 3 8.89 -6.05 6.99
CA VAL A 3 9.66 -6.62 5.89
C VAL A 3 8.76 -7.55 5.10
N VAL A 4 8.84 -7.42 3.78
CA VAL A 4 8.17 -8.31 2.82
C VAL A 4 9.20 -9.29 2.29
N SER A 5 8.95 -10.58 2.44
CA SER A 5 9.79 -11.66 1.91
C SER A 5 9.03 -12.53 0.92
N VAL A 6 9.75 -13.13 -0.02
CA VAL A 6 9.23 -14.19 -0.90
C VAL A 6 9.94 -15.50 -0.59
N ALA A 7 9.21 -16.61 -0.67
CA ALA A 7 9.79 -17.93 -0.49
C ALA A 7 10.81 -18.22 -1.62
N SER A 8 11.99 -18.68 -1.25
CA SER A 8 13.05 -19.11 -2.17
C SER A 8 13.64 -20.45 -1.73
N PRO A 9 14.29 -21.22 -2.62
CA PRO A 9 14.94 -22.48 -2.26
C PRO A 9 15.98 -22.35 -1.12
N GLU A 10 16.62 -21.19 -1.00
CA GLU A 10 17.63 -20.88 0.02
C GLU A 10 17.04 -20.29 1.31
N GLY A 11 15.71 -20.16 1.38
CA GLY A 11 14.97 -19.50 2.45
C GLY A 11 14.27 -18.21 2.00
N ASP A 12 13.52 -17.62 2.92
CA ASP A 12 12.78 -16.38 2.69
C ASP A 12 13.72 -15.23 2.30
N ARG A 13 13.53 -14.69 1.09
CA ARG A 13 14.32 -13.57 0.59
C ARG A 13 13.57 -12.25 0.79
N PRO A 14 14.11 -11.27 1.54
CA PRO A 14 13.49 -9.96 1.67
C PRO A 14 13.53 -9.21 0.34
N ILE A 15 12.41 -8.62 -0.04
CA ILE A 15 12.24 -7.87 -1.31
C ILE A 15 11.83 -6.42 -1.11
N ALA A 16 11.25 -6.08 0.06
CA ALA A 16 10.85 -4.73 0.38
C ALA A 16 10.79 -4.50 1.90
N VAL A 17 10.94 -3.24 2.29
CA VAL A 17 10.66 -2.76 3.65
C VAL A 17 9.50 -1.80 3.55
N LEU A 18 8.53 -1.96 4.45
CA LEU A 18 7.35 -1.12 4.52
C LEU A 18 7.36 -0.24 5.76
N SER A 19 6.83 0.96 5.57
CA SER A 19 6.74 2.04 6.56
C SER A 19 5.30 2.35 6.93
N SER A 20 5.11 3.24 7.90
CA SER A 20 3.78 3.68 8.32
C SER A 20 3.02 4.32 7.15
N GLY A 21 1.71 4.05 7.07
CA GLY A 21 0.83 4.59 6.04
C GLY A 21 0.67 3.72 4.80
N GLU A 22 1.46 2.65 4.65
CA GLU A 22 1.30 1.70 3.53
C GLU A 22 0.15 0.71 3.76
N VAL A 23 -0.54 0.38 2.67
CA VAL A 23 -1.62 -0.61 2.64
C VAL A 23 -1.05 -1.99 2.33
N LEU A 24 -1.54 -2.99 3.07
CA LEU A 24 -1.12 -4.39 2.97
C LEU A 24 -2.30 -5.30 2.63
N GLY A 25 -2.00 -6.39 1.92
CA GLY A 25 -3.00 -7.41 1.56
C GLY A 25 -3.93 -6.97 0.42
N GLU A 26 -3.61 -5.88 -0.27
CA GLU A 26 -4.35 -5.34 -1.41
C GLU A 26 -4.38 -6.32 -2.59
N ILE A 27 -3.23 -6.93 -2.90
CA ILE A 27 -3.14 -7.92 -3.98
C ILE A 27 -3.93 -9.15 -3.58
N SER A 28 -3.79 -9.66 -2.37
CA SER A 28 -4.59 -10.79 -1.87
C SER A 28 -6.09 -10.46 -1.74
N PHE A 29 -6.45 -9.19 -1.66
CA PHE A 29 -7.85 -8.77 -1.68
C PHE A 29 -8.44 -8.91 -3.09
N ILE A 30 -7.74 -8.44 -4.11
CA ILE A 30 -8.20 -8.40 -5.52
C ILE A 30 -7.97 -9.73 -6.23
N ASP A 31 -6.84 -10.37 -5.98
CA ASP A 31 -6.37 -11.59 -6.60
C ASP A 31 -6.76 -12.80 -5.75
N SER A 32 -7.36 -13.80 -6.39
CA SER A 32 -7.76 -15.06 -5.74
C SER A 32 -6.62 -16.05 -5.57
N ARG A 33 -5.44 -15.76 -6.15
CA ARG A 33 -4.24 -16.60 -5.98
C ARG A 33 -3.70 -16.53 -4.54
N PRO A 34 -3.07 -17.61 -4.06
CA PRO A 34 -2.38 -17.58 -2.78
C PRO A 34 -1.35 -16.44 -2.71
N PRO A 35 -1.17 -15.80 -1.54
CA PRO A 35 -0.17 -14.76 -1.37
C PRO A 35 1.22 -15.31 -1.70
N THR A 36 1.94 -14.59 -2.57
CA THR A 36 3.30 -14.96 -3.01
C THR A 36 4.39 -14.39 -2.11
N ALA A 37 4.02 -13.51 -1.18
CA ALA A 37 4.92 -12.85 -0.25
C ALA A 37 4.38 -12.89 1.17
N THR A 38 5.29 -13.00 2.13
CA THR A 38 5.03 -12.93 3.57
C THR A 38 5.39 -11.55 4.07
N VAL A 39 4.54 -10.95 4.90
CA VAL A 39 4.83 -9.68 5.59
C VAL A 39 5.07 -9.97 7.06
N ARG A 40 6.21 -9.52 7.59
CA ARG A 40 6.57 -9.67 9.00
C ARG A 40 6.92 -8.33 9.63
N ALA A 41 6.35 -8.05 10.80
CA ALA A 41 6.76 -6.92 11.62
C ALA A 41 8.17 -7.18 12.18
N VAL A 42 9.07 -6.20 12.03
CA VAL A 42 10.44 -6.30 12.58
C VAL A 42 10.59 -5.59 13.93
N GLU A 43 9.57 -4.84 14.33
CA GLU A 43 9.47 -4.12 15.59
C GLU A 43 7.99 -4.07 16.00
N ASN A 44 7.71 -3.65 17.24
CA ASN A 44 6.33 -3.44 17.68
C ASN A 44 5.62 -2.47 16.74
N ALA A 45 4.50 -2.90 16.18
CA ALA A 45 3.73 -2.13 15.21
C ALA A 45 2.23 -2.26 15.49
N VAL A 46 1.52 -1.15 15.27
CA VAL A 46 0.05 -1.10 15.29
C VAL A 46 -0.43 -1.14 13.85
N VAL A 47 -1.40 -2.00 13.57
CA VAL A 47 -2.01 -2.13 12.24
C VAL A 47 -3.52 -1.98 12.34
N TRP A 48 -4.09 -1.30 11.36
CA TRP A 48 -5.53 -1.26 11.15
C TRP A 48 -5.93 -2.40 10.24
N SER A 49 -6.68 -3.36 10.76
CA SER A 49 -7.20 -4.49 9.98
C SER A 49 -8.68 -4.32 9.70
N ILE A 50 -9.06 -4.33 8.43
CA ILE A 50 -10.47 -4.39 8.02
C ILE A 50 -10.79 -5.85 7.66
N PRO A 51 -11.77 -6.50 8.32
CA PRO A 51 -12.15 -7.86 7.97
C PRO A 51 -12.67 -7.94 6.53
N ARG A 52 -12.12 -8.88 5.75
CA ARG A 52 -12.49 -9.07 4.33
C ARG A 52 -14.00 -9.15 4.13
N MET A 53 -14.69 -9.94 4.96
CA MET A 53 -16.14 -10.12 4.87
C MET A 53 -16.92 -8.81 5.01
N GLN A 54 -16.50 -7.93 5.93
CA GLN A 54 -17.17 -6.66 6.15
C GLN A 54 -16.92 -5.69 5.00
N LEU A 55 -15.68 -5.62 4.52
CA LEU A 55 -15.31 -4.79 3.36
C LEU A 55 -16.08 -5.24 2.11
N THR A 56 -16.09 -6.54 1.82
CA THR A 56 -16.82 -7.10 0.68
C THR A 56 -18.32 -6.81 0.77
N ALA A 57 -18.94 -6.99 1.94
CA ALA A 57 -20.36 -6.67 2.13
C ALA A 57 -20.65 -5.19 1.83
N LYS A 58 -19.81 -4.27 2.34
CA LYS A 58 -19.96 -2.83 2.08
C LYS A 58 -19.80 -2.48 0.60
N LEU A 59 -18.81 -3.07 -0.08
CA LEU A 59 -18.59 -2.88 -1.52
C LEU A 59 -19.75 -3.39 -2.37
N SER A 60 -20.43 -4.47 -1.94
CA SER A 60 -21.59 -5.01 -2.64
C SER A 60 -22.88 -4.21 -2.39
N GLN A 61 -23.03 -3.61 -1.21
CA GLN A 61 -24.24 -2.89 -0.82
C GLN A 61 -24.24 -1.42 -1.23
N ASP A 62 -23.06 -0.82 -1.45
CA ASP A 62 -22.91 0.60 -1.70
C ASP A 62 -22.04 0.85 -2.93
N VAL A 63 -22.69 1.11 -4.07
CA VAL A 63 -22.04 1.34 -5.36
C VAL A 63 -21.14 2.57 -5.33
N SER A 64 -21.55 3.66 -4.66
CA SER A 64 -20.76 4.89 -4.59
C SER A 64 -19.47 4.67 -3.80
N PHE A 65 -19.56 4.00 -2.66
CA PHE A 65 -18.40 3.58 -1.90
C PHE A 65 -17.48 2.68 -2.73
N SER A 66 -18.06 1.69 -3.42
CA SER A 66 -17.34 0.74 -4.26
C SER A 66 -16.53 1.42 -5.37
N SER A 67 -17.15 2.32 -6.12
CA SER A 67 -16.47 3.08 -7.18
C SER A 67 -15.31 3.92 -6.64
N ASN A 68 -15.51 4.60 -5.51
CA ASN A 68 -14.45 5.41 -4.89
C ASN A 68 -13.32 4.54 -4.34
N PHE A 69 -13.65 3.41 -3.68
CA PHE A 69 -12.68 2.48 -3.13
C PHE A 69 -11.80 1.87 -4.23
N TYR A 70 -12.40 1.34 -5.30
CA TYR A 70 -11.63 0.76 -6.40
C TYR A 70 -10.84 1.82 -7.18
N ARG A 71 -11.35 3.05 -7.31
CA ARG A 71 -10.57 4.17 -7.90
C ARG A 71 -9.33 4.48 -7.08
N ALA A 72 -9.47 4.60 -5.75
CA ALA A 72 -8.35 4.83 -4.85
C ALA A 72 -7.34 3.67 -4.89
N LEU A 73 -7.83 2.43 -4.91
CA LEU A 73 -7.01 1.23 -4.97
C LEU A 73 -6.22 1.13 -6.29
N ALA A 74 -6.83 1.46 -7.42
CA ALA A 74 -6.16 1.48 -8.72
C ALA A 74 -5.07 2.55 -8.77
N ALA A 75 -5.33 3.75 -8.22
CA ALA A 75 -4.32 4.81 -8.13
C ALA A 75 -3.14 4.38 -7.24
N PHE A 76 -3.43 3.80 -6.07
CA PHE A 76 -2.42 3.27 -5.15
C PHE A 76 -1.54 2.19 -5.79
N LEU A 77 -2.16 1.21 -6.47
CA LEU A 77 -1.41 0.15 -7.15
C LEU A 77 -0.57 0.70 -8.33
N SER A 78 -1.07 1.70 -9.04
CA SER A 78 -0.34 2.33 -10.14
C SER A 78 0.91 3.06 -9.64
N ASP A 79 0.79 3.80 -8.54
CA ASP A 79 1.92 4.46 -7.88
C ASP A 79 2.97 3.45 -7.39
N ARG A 80 2.51 2.38 -6.74
CA ARG A 80 3.39 1.30 -6.26
C ARG A 80 4.10 0.58 -7.41
N LEU A 81 3.42 0.34 -8.52
CA LEU A 81 4.03 -0.24 -9.72
C LEU A 81 5.13 0.69 -10.27
N ARG A 82 4.86 2.00 -10.39
CA ARG A 82 5.85 2.99 -10.83
C ARG A 82 7.07 2.97 -9.93
N THR A 83 6.89 2.99 -8.61
CA THR A 83 7.99 2.92 -7.65
C THR A 83 8.80 1.63 -7.80
N THR A 84 8.14 0.49 -7.99
CA THR A 84 8.80 -0.82 -8.17
C THR A 84 9.58 -0.88 -9.48
N VAL A 85 8.98 -0.42 -10.59
CA VAL A 85 9.61 -0.42 -11.92
C VAL A 85 10.78 0.56 -11.97
N SER A 86 10.66 1.76 -11.38
CA SER A 86 11.78 2.70 -11.28
C SER A 86 12.99 2.07 -10.60
N ARG A 87 12.79 1.34 -9.49
CA ARG A 87 13.87 0.63 -8.78
C ARG A 87 14.53 -0.47 -9.62
N LEU A 88 13.81 -1.07 -10.57
CA LEU A 88 14.34 -2.07 -11.50
C LEU A 88 15.06 -1.42 -12.69
N GLY A 89 14.63 -0.24 -13.13
CA GLY A 89 15.17 0.48 -14.29
C GLY A 89 16.51 1.19 -14.04
N TYR A 90 16.85 1.52 -12.79
CA TYR A 90 18.11 2.19 -12.41
C TYR A 90 19.23 1.21 -12.00
N GLY A 91 19.18 -0.04 -12.46
CA GLY A 91 20.23 -1.05 -12.26
C GLY A 91 21.46 -0.90 -13.16
N GLY A 92 21.66 0.26 -13.79
CA GLY A 92 22.88 0.60 -14.53
C GLY A 92 23.43 1.93 -14.02
N ASP A 93 24.70 1.93 -13.61
CA ASP A 93 25.47 3.09 -13.13
C ASP A 93 25.00 4.45 -13.70
N SER A 94 24.46 5.30 -12.84
CA SER A 94 24.51 6.75 -13.05
C SER A 94 24.56 7.50 -11.72
N PRO A 95 25.49 8.46 -11.58
CA PRO A 95 25.71 9.20 -10.34
C PRO A 95 24.62 10.24 -10.13
N ASN A 96 24.12 10.35 -8.90
CA ASN A 96 23.38 11.48 -8.32
C ASN A 96 22.50 12.26 -9.32
N VAL A 97 21.31 11.75 -9.60
CA VAL A 97 20.18 12.65 -9.86
C VAL A 97 19.62 12.98 -8.47
N PRO A 98 19.58 14.26 -8.04
CA PRO A 98 18.89 14.62 -6.81
C PRO A 98 17.48 14.07 -6.90
N ASP A 99 16.96 13.52 -5.79
CA ASP A 99 15.54 13.23 -5.65
C ASP A 99 14.78 14.51 -6.02
N ASP A 100 14.33 14.57 -7.27
CA ASP A 100 13.37 15.55 -7.71
C ASP A 100 12.07 15.14 -7.01
N GLU A 101 11.94 15.60 -5.76
CA GLU A 101 10.65 15.81 -5.10
C GLU A 101 9.87 16.84 -5.93
N SER A 102 9.53 16.48 -7.17
CA SER A 102 8.48 17.12 -7.92
C SER A 102 7.18 16.81 -7.18
N PRO A 103 6.52 17.80 -6.54
CA PRO A 103 5.31 17.57 -5.75
C PRO A 103 4.08 17.15 -6.59
N ASP A 104 4.25 16.95 -7.90
CA ASP A 104 3.18 16.99 -8.90
C ASP A 104 2.64 15.63 -9.36
N HIS A 105 2.96 14.53 -8.68
CA HIS A 105 2.29 13.24 -8.93
C HIS A 105 1.17 12.90 -7.93
N HIS A 106 0.72 13.88 -7.16
CA HIS A 106 -0.48 13.73 -6.35
C HIS A 106 -1.71 14.00 -7.21
N ASN A 107 -2.49 12.95 -7.52
CA ASN A 107 -3.81 13.08 -8.14
C ASN A 107 -4.65 14.11 -7.36
N PRO A 108 -4.92 15.32 -7.91
CA PRO A 108 -5.53 16.43 -7.15
C PRO A 108 -6.91 16.07 -6.57
N GLN A 109 -7.56 15.05 -7.11
CA GLN A 109 -8.91 14.63 -6.74
C GLN A 109 -9.00 13.75 -5.47
N VAL A 110 -7.89 13.51 -4.77
CA VAL A 110 -7.86 12.63 -3.58
C VAL A 110 -7.68 13.41 -2.26
N PHE A 111 -7.33 14.69 -2.29
CA PHE A 111 -6.70 15.34 -1.13
C PHE A 111 -7.58 16.26 -0.27
N ASP A 112 -8.80 16.60 -0.68
CA ASP A 112 -9.65 17.52 0.10
C ASP A 112 -10.07 16.97 1.47
N ASN A 113 -9.87 15.66 1.72
CA ASN A 113 -10.23 15.01 2.98
C ASN A 113 -9.06 14.29 3.68
N LEU A 114 -7.81 14.47 3.23
CA LEU A 114 -6.68 13.70 3.79
C LEU A 114 -6.42 14.06 5.27
N ASP A 115 -6.48 15.35 5.62
CA ASP A 115 -6.29 15.81 6.99
C ASP A 115 -7.38 15.29 7.92
N LEU A 116 -8.64 15.32 7.47
CA LEU A 116 -9.77 14.78 8.23
C LEU A 116 -9.68 13.25 8.36
N ALA A 117 -9.26 12.55 7.31
CA ALA A 117 -9.06 11.10 7.33
C ALA A 117 -7.96 10.72 8.32
N LYS A 118 -6.85 11.45 8.33
CA LYS A 118 -5.74 11.26 9.26
C LYS A 118 -6.18 11.49 10.71
N ALA A 119 -6.86 12.61 10.99
CA ALA A 119 -7.37 12.93 12.32
C ALA A 119 -8.37 11.87 12.84
N ARG A 120 -9.25 11.36 11.97
CA ARG A 120 -10.17 10.26 12.33
C ARG A 120 -9.42 8.98 12.68
N LEU A 121 -8.38 8.64 11.90
CA LEU A 121 -7.59 7.44 12.14
C LEU A 121 -6.80 7.55 13.45
N GLU A 122 -6.21 8.71 13.73
CA GLU A 122 -5.53 9.00 15.00
C GLU A 122 -6.49 8.92 16.20
N TRP A 123 -7.72 9.41 16.05
CA TRP A 123 -8.74 9.30 17.09
C TRP A 123 -9.08 7.84 17.42
N LEU A 124 -9.20 7.00 16.38
CA LEU A 124 -9.45 5.56 16.53
C LEU A 124 -8.26 4.83 17.19
N VAL A 125 -7.03 5.34 17.12
CA VAL A 125 -5.88 4.73 17.82
C VAL A 125 -5.91 5.03 19.33
N THR A 126 -6.53 6.16 19.71
CA THR A 126 -6.48 6.69 21.08
C THR A 126 -7.67 6.22 21.94
N HIS A 127 -8.69 5.59 21.35
CA HIS A 127 -9.90 5.09 22.01
C HIS A 127 -10.20 3.65 21.59
#